data_AF-A0A940U3W3-F1
#
_entry.id   AF-A0A940U3W3-F1
#
_cell.length_a   1.000
_cell.length_b   1.000
_cell.length_c   1.000
_cell.angle_alpha   90.00
_cell.angle_beta   90.00
_cell.angle_gamma   90.00
#
_symmetry.space_group_name_H-M   'P 1'
#
loop_
_entity.id
_entity.type
_entity.pdbx_description
1 polymer ?
#
loop_
_entity_poly.entity_id
_entity_poly.type
_entity_poly.pdbx_seq_one_letter_code
_entity_poly.pdbx_strand_id
1 'polypeptide(L)'
;LWDNIPIWYKMRELGDLFSSQGACLVADTYTSAWVFEGMETPDPLEGLALAYTTAYLNISIDLMIERILKLIKRFSIDGVIIHSNRSCKPYSLGQYDIQRLIYEKTGIPSLILEADMTDARAYSDAQAQTRVEAFIETLQNRMKAA
;
A
#
# COMPACT_ATOMS: atom_id res chain seq x y z
N LEU A 1 -2.67 4.84 3.52
CA LEU A 1 -1.57 3.84 3.41
C LEU A 1 -1.17 3.71 1.94
N TRP A 2 0.12 3.58 1.64
CA TRP A 2 0.62 3.31 0.28
C TRP A 2 1.11 1.86 0.16
N ASP A 3 0.50 1.07 -0.71
CA ASP A 3 0.95 -0.28 -1.02
C ASP A 3 1.84 -0.29 -2.27
N ASN A 4 2.91 -1.10 -2.21
CA ASN A 4 3.94 -1.28 -3.25
C ASN A 4 5.01 -0.16 -3.32
N ILE A 5 6.03 -0.40 -4.14
CA ILE A 5 7.18 0.48 -4.41
C ILE A 5 6.68 1.86 -4.87
N PRO A 6 7.34 2.98 -4.48
CA PRO A 6 6.96 4.30 -4.99
C PRO A 6 7.12 4.48 -6.51
N ILE A 7 6.38 5.42 -7.08
CA ILE A 7 6.61 5.94 -8.43
C ILE A 7 7.71 7.01 -8.31
N TRP A 8 8.98 6.59 -8.44
CA TRP A 8 10.14 7.38 -8.00
C TRP A 8 10.21 8.78 -8.64
N TYR A 9 9.93 8.85 -9.94
CA TYR A 9 9.99 10.10 -10.71
C TYR A 9 8.77 11.00 -10.53
N LYS A 10 7.77 10.59 -9.73
CA LYS A 10 6.58 11.39 -9.39
C LYS A 10 6.34 11.53 -7.89
N MET A 11 7.32 11.11 -7.08
CA MET A 11 7.15 11.06 -5.63
C MET A 11 6.85 12.45 -5.03
N ARG A 12 7.51 13.51 -5.54
CA ARG A 12 7.27 14.88 -5.08
C ARG A 12 5.89 15.36 -5.50
N GLU A 13 5.55 15.21 -6.78
CA GLU A 13 4.28 15.66 -7.35
C GLU A 13 3.07 14.96 -6.72
N LEU A 14 3.17 13.64 -6.49
CA LEU A 14 2.15 12.89 -5.77
C LEU A 14 2.07 13.33 -4.30
N GLY A 15 3.21 13.56 -3.64
CA GLY A 15 3.24 14.09 -2.28
C GLY A 15 2.56 15.45 -2.16
N ASP A 16 2.85 16.37 -3.08
CA ASP A 16 2.25 17.70 -3.15
C ASP A 16 0.74 17.61 -3.46
N LEU A 17 0.33 16.68 -4.33
CA LEU A 17 -1.07 16.42 -4.62
C LEU A 17 -1.82 15.92 -3.38
N PHE A 18 -1.33 14.88 -2.70
CA PHE A 18 -1.97 14.40 -1.47
C PHE A 18 -2.02 15.49 -0.40
N SER A 19 -0.92 16.22 -0.19
CA SER A 19 -0.86 17.29 0.80
C SER A 19 -1.81 18.44 0.49
N SER A 20 -1.97 18.84 -0.77
CA SER A 20 -2.89 19.92 -1.16
C SER A 20 -4.37 19.56 -0.91
N GLN A 21 -4.68 18.26 -0.89
CA GLN A 21 -5.99 17.71 -0.56
C GLN A 21 -6.17 17.42 0.95
N GLY A 22 -5.20 17.79 1.79
CA GLY A 22 -5.21 17.54 3.23
C GLY A 22 -4.98 16.07 3.61
N ALA A 23 -4.45 15.25 2.68
CA ALA A 23 -4.15 13.84 2.91
C ALA A 23 -2.67 13.62 3.25
N CYS A 24 -2.40 12.66 4.15
CA CYS A 24 -1.05 12.28 4.55
C CYS A 24 -0.86 10.76 4.42
N LEU A 25 0.25 10.34 3.79
CA LEU A 25 0.65 8.93 3.73
C LEU A 25 1.43 8.57 5.01
N VAL A 26 0.80 7.84 5.93
CA VAL A 26 1.37 7.56 7.27
C VAL A 26 1.93 6.15 7.44
N ALA A 27 1.76 5.27 6.44
CA ALA A 27 2.26 3.90 6.45
C ALA A 27 2.41 3.39 5.01
N ASP A 28 3.36 2.49 4.80
CA ASP A 28 3.56 1.81 3.52
C ASP A 28 3.93 0.33 3.68
N THR A 29 3.59 -0.50 2.69
CA THR A 29 3.94 -1.92 2.74
C THR A 29 5.38 -2.19 2.30
N TYR A 30 5.97 -1.31 1.47
CA TYR A 30 7.28 -1.51 0.85
C TYR A 30 8.42 -1.51 1.87
N THR A 31 8.57 -0.45 2.66
CA THR A 31 9.57 -0.34 3.72
C THR A 31 9.30 -1.32 4.85
N SER A 32 8.01 -1.61 5.12
CA SER A 32 7.61 -2.63 6.10
C SER A 32 7.89 -4.07 5.65
N ALA A 33 8.24 -4.29 4.37
CA ALA A 33 8.47 -5.62 3.83
C ALA A 33 9.63 -6.36 4.52
N TRP A 34 10.56 -5.60 5.10
CA TRP A 34 11.73 -6.06 5.85
C TRP A 34 11.64 -5.78 7.34
N VAL A 35 10.45 -5.47 7.85
CA VAL A 35 10.17 -5.38 9.28
C VAL A 35 9.62 -6.72 9.73
N PHE A 36 10.37 -7.40 10.60
CA PHE A 36 10.05 -8.75 11.05
C PHE A 36 9.59 -8.70 12.52
N GLU A 37 8.38 -9.19 12.78
CA GLU A 37 7.85 -9.41 14.12
C GLU A 37 7.97 -10.89 14.49
N GLY A 38 8.14 -11.21 15.78
CA GLY A 38 8.12 -12.60 16.25
C GLY A 38 9.39 -13.42 15.99
N MET A 39 10.55 -12.78 15.79
CA MET A 39 11.86 -13.45 15.70
C MET A 39 12.47 -13.76 17.08
N GLU A 40 11.65 -14.13 18.06
CA GLU A 40 12.11 -14.42 19.42
C GLU A 40 12.63 -15.86 19.48
N THR A 41 13.86 -16.07 19.00
CA THR A 41 14.57 -17.35 19.11
C THR A 41 15.99 -17.16 19.68
N PRO A 42 16.45 -18.06 20.56
CA PRO A 42 17.84 -18.06 21.01
C PRO A 42 18.83 -18.53 19.93
N ASP A 43 18.37 -19.14 18.84
CA ASP A 43 19.22 -19.59 17.72
C ASP A 43 19.27 -18.53 16.61
N PRO A 44 20.43 -17.88 16.36
CA PRO A 44 20.55 -16.87 15.33
C PRO A 44 20.35 -17.40 13.90
N LEU A 45 20.58 -18.68 13.62
CA LEU A 45 20.34 -19.26 12.30
C LEU A 45 18.85 -19.46 12.04
N GLU A 46 18.10 -19.85 13.06
CA GLU A 46 16.64 -19.93 12.99
C GLU A 46 16.04 -18.53 12.77
N GLY A 47 16.50 -17.52 13.52
CA GLY A 47 16.06 -16.14 13.36
C GLY A 47 16.32 -15.59 11.96
N LEU A 48 17.50 -15.90 11.40
CA LEU A 48 17.85 -15.56 10.02
C LEU A 48 16.92 -16.24 9.01
N ALA A 49 16.65 -17.54 9.18
CA ALA A 49 15.76 -18.28 8.29
C ALA A 49 14.33 -17.70 8.33
N LEU A 50 13.81 -17.38 9.53
CA LEU A 50 12.51 -16.74 9.70
C LEU A 50 12.43 -15.38 9.00
N ALA A 51 13.44 -14.52 9.17
CA ALA A 51 13.49 -13.22 8.50
C ALA A 51 13.40 -13.36 6.97
N TYR A 52 14.22 -14.23 6.38
CA TYR A 52 14.28 -14.37 4.92
C TYR A 52 13.04 -15.06 4.32
N THR A 53 12.45 -16.01 5.04
CA THR A 53 11.29 -16.77 4.54
C THR A 53 9.98 -16.01 4.72
N THR A 54 9.90 -15.06 5.66
CA THR A 54 8.68 -14.32 5.97
C THR A 54 8.68 -12.87 5.46
N ALA A 55 9.60 -12.51 4.57
CA ALA A 55 9.55 -11.22 3.87
C ALA A 55 8.20 -11.05 3.16
N TYR A 56 7.67 -9.82 3.12
CA TYR A 56 6.30 -9.56 2.65
C TYR A 56 6.02 -10.09 1.23
N LEU A 57 7.04 -10.12 0.36
CA LEU A 57 6.91 -10.59 -1.02
C LEU A 57 6.97 -12.11 -1.17
N ASN A 58 7.25 -12.84 -0.09
CA ASN A 58 7.43 -14.29 -0.07
C ASN A 58 6.32 -15.01 0.74
N ILE A 59 5.25 -14.32 1.08
CA ILE A 59 4.14 -14.84 1.89
C ILE A 59 2.85 -14.89 1.07
N SER A 60 1.84 -15.61 1.57
CA SER A 60 0.53 -15.69 0.93
C SER A 60 -0.24 -14.37 1.00
N ILE A 61 -1.24 -14.21 0.12
CA ILE A 61 -2.17 -13.07 0.16
C ILE A 61 -2.85 -12.97 1.53
N ASP A 62 -3.20 -14.10 2.15
CA ASP A 62 -3.80 -14.14 3.50
C ASP A 62 -2.89 -13.48 4.56
N LEU A 63 -1.59 -13.74 4.50
CA LEU A 63 -0.62 -13.12 5.42
C LEU A 63 -0.34 -11.65 5.04
N MET A 64 -0.35 -11.32 3.74
CA MET A 64 -0.22 -9.93 3.28
C MET A 64 -1.38 -9.08 3.79
N ILE A 65 -2.62 -9.56 3.66
CA ILE A 65 -3.80 -8.81 4.14
C ILE A 65 -3.77 -8.65 5.66
N GLU A 66 -3.35 -9.67 6.42
CA GLU A 66 -3.18 -9.53 7.87
C GLU A 66 -2.22 -8.38 8.23
N ARG A 67 -1.10 -8.26 7.52
CA ARG A 67 -0.14 -7.16 7.72
C ARG A 67 -0.74 -5.81 7.36
N ILE A 68 -1.46 -5.71 6.24
CA ILE A 68 -2.15 -4.47 5.86
C ILE A 68 -3.18 -4.07 6.91
N LEU A 69 -3.99 -5.01 7.42
CA LEU A 69 -5.00 -4.75 8.45
C LEU A 69 -4.38 -4.28 9.78
N LYS A 70 -3.23 -4.84 10.16
CA LYS A 70 -2.45 -4.35 11.30
C LYS A 70 -2.03 -2.90 11.11
N LEU A 71 -1.51 -2.54 9.93
CA LEU A 71 -1.13 -1.16 9.61
C LEU A 71 -2.36 -0.23 9.62
N ILE A 72 -3.47 -0.66 9.02
CA ILE A 72 -4.74 0.08 9.01
C ILE A 72 -5.18 0.41 10.43
N LYS A 73 -5.20 -0.59 11.32
CA LYS A 73 -5.60 -0.42 12.71
C LYS A 73 -4.61 0.45 13.49
N ARG A 74 -3.31 0.20 13.33
CA ARG A 74 -2.25 0.89 14.09
C ARG A 74 -2.17 2.38 13.80
N PHE A 75 -2.39 2.77 12.54
CA PHE A 75 -2.25 4.14 12.08
C PHE A 75 -3.59 4.83 11.78
N SER A 76 -4.71 4.23 12.18
CA SER A 76 -6.06 4.76 11.96
C SER A 76 -6.29 5.18 10.50
N ILE A 77 -5.96 4.29 9.57
CA ILE A 77 -5.97 4.59 8.13
C ILE A 77 -7.40 4.75 7.61
N ASP A 78 -7.67 5.86 6.91
CA ASP A 78 -8.97 6.11 6.26
C ASP A 78 -9.09 5.52 4.86
N GLY A 79 -7.97 5.31 4.18
CA GLY A 79 -7.90 4.86 2.78
C GLY A 79 -6.55 4.26 2.37
N VAL A 80 -6.58 3.38 1.37
CA VAL A 80 -5.39 2.70 0.85
C VAL A 80 -5.16 3.04 -0.63
N ILE A 81 -3.95 3.45 -0.97
CA ILE A 81 -3.49 3.56 -2.36
C ILE A 81 -2.72 2.29 -2.68
N ILE A 82 -3.09 1.60 -3.75
CA ILE A 82 -2.45 0.39 -4.24
C ILE A 82 -1.78 0.72 -5.56
N HIS A 83 -0.45 0.82 -5.58
CA HIS A 83 0.26 1.01 -6.83
C HIS A 83 0.33 -0.33 -7.58
N SER A 84 -0.42 -0.45 -8.68
CA SER A 84 -0.27 -1.53 -9.65
C SER A 84 0.94 -1.22 -10.53
N ASN A 85 2.07 -1.77 -10.12
CA ASN A 85 3.37 -1.56 -10.72
C ASN A 85 3.57 -2.52 -11.90
N ARG A 86 3.76 -1.95 -13.08
CA ARG A 86 3.89 -2.71 -14.32
C ARG A 86 5.07 -3.69 -14.29
N SER A 87 6.14 -3.35 -13.58
CA SER A 87 7.37 -4.15 -13.46
C SER A 87 7.38 -5.10 -12.26
N CYS A 88 6.91 -4.69 -11.08
CA CYS A 88 7.01 -5.50 -9.87
C CYS A 88 5.87 -6.51 -9.74
N LYS A 89 5.97 -7.63 -10.46
CA LYS A 89 4.95 -8.69 -10.45
C LYS A 89 4.66 -9.30 -9.07
N PRO A 90 5.64 -9.58 -8.22
CA PRO A 90 5.35 -10.15 -6.89
C PRO A 90 4.44 -9.27 -6.03
N TYR A 91 4.58 -7.95 -6.14
CA TYR A 91 3.70 -7.01 -5.45
C TYR A 91 2.35 -6.82 -6.14
N SER A 92 2.33 -6.82 -7.48
CA SER A 92 1.13 -6.44 -8.25
C SER A 92 0.19 -7.59 -8.57
N LEU A 93 0.63 -8.84 -8.39
CA LEU A 93 -0.26 -10.00 -8.46
C LEU A 93 -1.10 -10.09 -7.17
N GLY A 94 -2.41 -10.27 -7.32
CA GLY A 94 -3.34 -10.40 -6.18
C GLY A 94 -3.85 -9.06 -5.60
N GLN A 95 -3.44 -7.91 -6.15
CA GLN A 95 -3.86 -6.60 -5.63
C GLN A 95 -5.38 -6.36 -5.66
N TYR A 96 -6.10 -6.92 -6.63
CA TYR A 96 -7.57 -6.86 -6.66
C TYR A 96 -8.20 -7.68 -5.54
N ASP A 97 -7.62 -8.83 -5.19
CA ASP A 97 -8.06 -9.61 -4.04
C ASP A 97 -7.76 -8.88 -2.73
N ILE A 98 -6.56 -8.28 -2.61
CA ILE A 98 -6.20 -7.44 -1.46
C ILE A 98 -7.18 -6.28 -1.32
N GLN A 99 -7.45 -5.53 -2.40
CA GLN A 99 -8.41 -4.42 -2.41
C GLN A 99 -9.79 -4.87 -1.90
N ARG A 100 -10.31 -5.98 -2.43
CA ARG A 100 -11.59 -6.56 -2.02
C ARG A 100 -11.58 -6.92 -0.54
N LEU A 101 -10.55 -7.63 -0.08
CA LEU A 101 -10.45 -8.09 1.31
C LEU A 101 -10.28 -6.94 2.31
N ILE A 102 -9.57 -5.86 1.93
CA ILE A 102 -9.51 -4.63 2.74
C ILE A 102 -10.93 -4.10 2.96
N TYR A 103 -11.69 -3.93 1.88
CA TYR A 103 -13.04 -3.37 1.95
C TYR A 103 -14.00 -4.29 2.72
N GLU A 104 -14.01 -5.59 2.45
CA GLU A 104 -14.87 -6.55 3.15
C GLU A 104 -14.62 -6.60 4.66
N LYS A 105 -13.35 -6.48 5.08
CA LYS A 105 -12.97 -6.61 6.49
C LYS A 105 -13.05 -5.31 7.28
N THR A 106 -13.02 -4.14 6.62
CA THR A 106 -12.87 -2.85 7.30
C THR A 106 -13.82 -1.75 6.82
N GLY A 107 -14.46 -1.93 5.66
CA GLY A 107 -15.21 -0.89 4.96
C GLY A 107 -14.34 0.26 4.43
N ILE A 108 -13.01 0.18 4.53
CA ILE A 108 -12.09 1.20 4.04
C ILE A 108 -11.91 1.05 2.52
N PRO A 109 -12.16 2.11 1.73
CA PRO A 109 -11.98 2.03 0.30
C PRO A 109 -10.48 2.08 -0.08
N SER A 110 -10.17 1.53 -1.26
CA SER A 110 -8.81 1.59 -1.81
C SER A 110 -8.83 2.04 -3.28
N LEU A 111 -7.80 2.76 -3.70
CA LEU A 111 -7.57 3.18 -5.10
C LEU A 111 -6.40 2.42 -5.70
N ILE A 112 -6.61 1.72 -6.82
CA ILE A 112 -5.52 1.16 -7.62
C ILE A 112 -4.97 2.22 -8.57
N LEU A 113 -3.70 2.55 -8.47
CA LEU A 113 -2.97 3.47 -9.35
C LEU A 113 -2.04 2.66 -10.26
N GLU A 114 -2.29 2.67 -11.56
CA GLU A 114 -1.46 1.96 -12.54
C GLU A 114 -0.25 2.84 -12.91
N ALA A 115 0.96 2.30 -12.74
CA ALA A 115 2.19 2.97 -13.16
C ALA A 115 3.36 1.99 -13.29
N ASP A 116 4.53 2.48 -13.70
CA ASP A 116 5.80 1.83 -13.41
C ASP A 116 6.57 2.66 -12.39
N MET A 117 7.37 2.00 -11.54
CA MET A 117 8.21 2.66 -10.53
C MET A 117 9.29 3.58 -11.12
N THR A 118 9.75 3.33 -12.35
CA THR A 118 10.86 4.04 -13.01
C THR A 118 10.60 4.43 -14.46
N ASP A 119 9.69 3.75 -15.15
CA ASP A 119 9.36 4.02 -16.55
C ASP A 119 8.22 5.03 -16.68
N ALA A 120 8.56 6.28 -16.96
CA ALA A 120 7.61 7.37 -17.14
C ALA A 120 6.61 7.17 -18.29
N ARG A 121 6.89 6.27 -19.25
CA ARG A 121 5.95 5.97 -20.35
C ARG A 121 4.70 5.24 -19.86
N ALA A 122 4.77 4.62 -18.69
CA ALA A 122 3.68 3.88 -18.08
C ALA A 122 2.84 4.72 -17.11
N TYR A 123 2.92 6.06 -17.16
CA TYR A 123 2.20 6.96 -16.25
C TYR A 123 1.53 8.12 -16.98
N SER A 124 0.35 8.52 -16.50
CA SER A 124 -0.41 9.66 -17.01
C SER A 124 -0.74 10.60 -15.86
N ASP A 125 -0.17 11.81 -15.88
CA ASP A 125 -0.38 12.84 -14.86
C ASP A 125 -1.87 13.18 -14.68
N ALA A 126 -2.56 13.47 -15.78
CA ALA A 126 -3.98 13.85 -15.74
C ALA A 126 -4.86 12.72 -15.19
N GLN A 127 -4.58 11.47 -15.56
CA GLN A 127 -5.32 10.32 -15.05
C GLN A 127 -5.04 10.10 -13.56
N ALA A 128 -3.78 10.14 -13.14
CA ALA A 128 -3.41 9.94 -11.74
C ALA A 128 -4.04 11.03 -10.86
N GLN A 129 -3.95 12.30 -11.27
CA GLN A 129 -4.54 13.42 -10.55
C GLN A 129 -6.05 13.25 -10.38
N THR A 130 -6.78 13.03 -11.48
CA THR A 130 -8.25 12.88 -11.46
C THR A 130 -8.68 11.74 -10.54
N ARG A 131 -7.96 10.61 -10.59
CA ARG A 131 -8.28 9.43 -9.77
C ARG A 131 -7.99 9.65 -8.28
N VAL A 132 -6.89 10.31 -7.95
CA VAL A 132 -6.55 10.66 -6.57
C VAL A 132 -7.57 11.64 -6.00
N GLU A 133 -7.91 12.71 -6.73
CA GLU A 133 -8.89 13.71 -6.29
C GLU A 133 -10.27 13.07 -6.03
N ALA A 134 -10.78 12.27 -6.97
CA ALA A 134 -12.05 11.56 -6.79
C ALA A 134 -12.04 10.58 -5.61
N PHE A 135 -10.89 9.93 -5.36
CA PHE A 135 -10.72 9.04 -4.22
C PHE A 135 -10.72 9.81 -2.89
N ILE A 136 -10.02 10.94 -2.81
CA ILE A 136 -10.04 11.78 -1.61
C ILE A 136 -11.45 12.33 -1.34
N GLU A 137 -12.18 12.78 -2.37
CA GLU A 137 -13.58 13.20 -2.21
C GLU A 137 -14.45 12.08 -1.63
N THR A 138 -14.27 10.85 -2.11
CA THR A 138 -14.96 9.66 -1.58
C THR A 138 -14.65 9.46 -0.10
N LEU A 139 -13.38 9.60 0.31
CA LEU A 139 -12.97 9.49 1.71
C LEU A 139 -13.63 10.56 2.58
N GLN A 140 -13.59 11.82 2.15
CA GLN A 140 -14.17 12.94 2.87
C GLN A 140 -15.68 12.78 3.08
N ASN A 141 -16.41 12.33 2.05
CA ASN A 141 -17.84 12.08 2.16
C ASN A 141 -18.17 10.95 3.14
N ARG A 142 -17.36 9.87 3.14
CA ARG A 142 -17.49 8.77 4.11
C ARG A 142 -17.24 9.25 5.54
N MET A 143 -16.21 10.05 5.76
CA MET A 143 -15.87 10.60 7.08
C MET A 143 -16.94 11.54 7.62
N LYS A 144 -17.62 12.32 6.75
CA LYS A 144 -18.74 13.18 7.15
C LYS A 144 -20.00 12.40 7.52
N ALA A 145 -20.16 11.18 7.00
CA ALA A 145 -21.32 10.33 7.23
C ALA A 145 -21.18 9.40 8.45
N ALA A 146 -19.98 9.28 9.00
CA ALA A 146 -19.65 8.48 10.19
C ALA A 146 -19.77 9.31 11.48
#